data_AF-K2D106-F1
#
_entry.id   AF-K2D106-F1
#
_cell.length_a   1.000
_cell.length_b   1.000
_cell.length_c   1.000
_cell.angle_alpha   90.00
_cell.angle_beta   90.00
_cell.angle_gamma   90.00
#
_symmetry.space_group_name_H-M   'P 1'
#
loop_
_entity.id
_entity.type
_entity.pdbx_description
1 polymer ?
#
loop_
_entity_poly.entity_id
_entity_poly.type
_entity_poly.pdbx_seq_one_letter_code
_entity_poly.pdbx_strand_id
1 'polypeptide(L)'
;LTEAVDIFIREKMPTWRKKYLGVENLKLAVMGCVVNGPGESKHANIGISLPGTGEVPVAPVFMDGEKVSTLRGDNIIAEYTAMIEKYVEKNYAIK
;
A
#
# COMPACT_ATOMS: atom_id res chain seq x y z
N LEU A 1 7.67 -6.86 6.36
CA LEU A 1 6.74 -6.30 5.35
C LEU A 1 7.20 -4.95 4.83
N THR A 2 7.46 -3.97 5.71
CA THR A 2 7.83 -2.60 5.32
C THR A 2 8.99 -2.53 4.34
N GLU A 3 10.10 -3.22 4.61
CA GLU A 3 11.25 -3.27 3.70
C GLU A 3 10.92 -3.92 2.35
N ALA A 4 10.14 -5.02 2.36
CA ALA A 4 9.75 -5.71 1.13
C ALA A 4 8.89 -4.83 0.21
N VAL A 5 7.99 -4.03 0.80
CA VAL A 5 7.19 -3.06 0.04
C VAL A 5 8.06 -1.91 -0.46
N ASP A 6 8.97 -1.37 0.35
CA ASP A 6 9.88 -0.30 -0.08
C ASP A 6 10.75 -0.74 -1.27
N ILE A 7 11.35 -1.94 -1.19
CA ILE A 7 12.11 -2.55 -2.28
C ILE A 7 11.24 -2.69 -3.53
N PHE A 8 10.04 -3.26 -3.41
CA PHE A 8 9.10 -3.42 -4.52
C PHE A 8 8.79 -2.08 -5.21
N ILE A 9 8.50 -1.02 -4.45
CA ILE A 9 8.22 0.30 -5.01
C ILE A 9 9.45 0.84 -5.74
N ARG A 10 10.65 0.75 -5.16
CA ARG A 10 11.88 1.21 -5.80
C ARG A 10 12.16 0.48 -7.11
N GLU A 11 11.90 -0.82 -7.17
CA GLU A 11 12.06 -1.62 -8.39
C GLU A 11 11.02 -1.28 -9.45
N LYS A 12 9.77 -1.01 -9.06
CA LYS A 12 8.67 -0.69 -9.98
C LYS A 12 8.70 0.75 -10.48
N MET A 13 9.15 1.70 -9.67
CA MET A 13 9.15 3.14 -9.97
C MET A 13 9.77 3.52 -11.32
N PRO A 14 10.93 2.97 -11.76
CA PRO A 14 11.49 3.25 -13.08
C PRO A 14 10.56 2.85 -14.24
N THR A 15 9.81 1.76 -14.07
CA THR A 15 8.84 1.28 -15.07
C THR A 15 7.57 2.11 -15.00
N TRP A 16 7.07 2.37 -13.80
CA TRP A 16 5.86 3.16 -13.58
C TRP A 16 6.03 4.59 -14.07
N ARG A 17 7.16 5.24 -13.82
CA ARG A 17 7.42 6.62 -14.27
C ARG A 17 7.35 6.78 -15.81
N LYS A 18 7.60 5.70 -16.56
CA LYS A 18 7.47 5.69 -18.03
C LYS A 18 6.04 5.43 -18.51
N LYS A 19 5.22 4.72 -17.71
CA LYS A 19 3.88 4.25 -18.09
C LYS A 19 2.75 5.09 -17.48
N TYR A 20 2.99 5.70 -16.34
CA TYR A 20 1.99 6.31 -15.48
C TYR A 20 2.41 7.74 -15.12
N LEU A 21 1.70 8.72 -15.67
CA LEU A 21 2.02 10.13 -15.46
C LEU A 21 1.62 10.54 -14.04
N GLY A 22 2.54 11.18 -13.31
CA GLY A 22 2.27 11.66 -11.95
C GLY A 22 2.33 10.59 -10.85
N VAL A 23 2.73 9.35 -11.18
CA VAL A 23 2.93 8.25 -10.21
C VAL A 23 3.95 8.59 -9.12
N GLU A 24 4.84 9.56 -9.37
CA GLU A 24 5.76 10.12 -8.37
C GLU A 24 5.05 10.76 -7.17
N ASN A 25 3.76 11.10 -7.29
CA ASN A 25 2.95 11.61 -6.19
C ASN A 25 2.25 10.50 -5.38
N LEU A 26 2.46 9.22 -5.73
CA LEU A 26 1.87 8.10 -5.01
C LEU A 26 2.38 8.09 -3.56
N LYS A 27 1.47 8.23 -2.61
CA LYS A 27 1.76 8.13 -1.18
C LYS A 27 1.31 6.79 -0.64
N LEU A 28 2.26 5.98 -0.17
CA LEU A 28 2.01 4.67 0.41
C LEU A 28 2.31 4.66 1.91
N ALA A 29 1.46 4.02 2.71
CA ALA A 29 1.69 3.84 4.14
C ALA A 29 1.77 2.34 4.53
N VAL A 30 2.81 1.94 5.25
CA VAL A 30 2.89 0.62 5.90
C VAL A 30 2.98 0.86 7.40
N MET A 31 1.85 0.71 8.11
CA MET A 31 1.77 1.00 9.54
C MET A 31 1.88 -0.30 10.35
N GLY A 32 2.96 -0.42 11.14
CA GLY A 32 3.09 -1.43 12.17
C GLY A 32 2.47 -0.92 13.47
N CYS A 33 1.42 -1.60 13.95
CA CYS A 33 0.61 -1.25 15.12
C CYS A 33 -0.24 0.04 14.94
N VAL A 34 -1.49 -0.04 15.38
CA VAL A 34 -2.47 1.05 15.35
C VAL A 34 -2.02 2.16 16.30
N VAL A 35 -1.34 3.19 15.80
CA VAL A 35 -1.54 4.65 15.98
C VAL A 35 -0.25 5.48 15.93
N ASN A 36 -0.31 6.57 15.15
CA ASN A 36 -0.01 7.92 15.65
C ASN A 36 -0.85 8.94 14.87
N GLY A 37 -2.04 9.25 15.41
CA GLY A 37 -2.82 10.43 15.05
C GLY A 37 -3.75 10.33 13.83
N PRO A 38 -4.95 10.96 13.87
CA PRO A 38 -5.91 11.03 12.75
C PRO A 38 -5.44 11.86 11.53
N GLY A 39 -4.17 12.31 11.49
CA GLY A 39 -3.62 13.24 10.50
C GLY A 39 -2.79 12.62 9.38
N GLU A 40 -2.00 11.56 9.61
CA GLU A 40 -1.08 11.03 8.59
C GLU A 40 -1.70 9.96 7.68
N SER A 41 -2.57 9.10 8.21
CA SER A 41 -3.26 8.07 7.43
C SER A 41 -4.29 8.63 6.43
N LYS A 42 -4.72 9.89 6.61
CA LYS A 42 -5.58 10.62 5.65
C LYS A 42 -4.85 11.07 4.39
N HIS A 43 -3.52 11.08 4.40
CA HIS A 43 -2.71 11.61 3.30
C HIS A 43 -2.09 10.52 2.42
N ALA A 44 -2.30 9.24 2.74
CA ALA A 44 -1.83 8.12 1.93
C ALA A 44 -2.91 7.69 0.91
N ASN A 45 -2.50 7.48 -0.33
CA ASN A 45 -3.33 6.92 -1.39
C ASN A 45 -3.68 5.45 -1.13
N ILE A 46 -2.71 4.70 -0.62
CA ILE A 46 -2.89 3.29 -0.24
C ILE A 46 -2.10 2.99 1.03
N GLY A 47 -2.70 2.25 1.96
CA GLY A 47 -2.05 1.87 3.20
C GLY A 47 -2.46 0.50 3.71
N ILE A 48 -1.56 -0.16 4.44
CA ILE A 48 -1.81 -1.42 5.13
C ILE A 48 -1.52 -1.29 6.62
N SER A 49 -2.42 -1.82 7.45
CA SER A 49 -2.22 -1.94 8.89
C SER A 49 -1.83 -3.37 9.22
N LEU A 50 -0.64 -3.54 9.80
CA LEU A 50 -0.14 -4.85 10.20
C LEU A 50 -0.72 -5.26 11.56
N PRO A 51 -1.03 -6.57 11.73
CA PRO A 51 -1.43 -7.10 13.03
C PRO A 51 -0.27 -7.00 14.04
N GLY A 52 -0.60 -6.88 15.32
CA GLY A 52 0.38 -6.94 16.39
C GLY A 52 1.03 -8.32 16.53
N THR A 53 2.19 -8.35 17.17
CA THR A 53 2.90 -9.60 17.46
C THR A 53 2.05 -10.51 18.35
N GLY A 54 1.64 -11.67 17.83
CA GLY A 54 0.82 -12.66 18.56
C GLY A 54 -0.68 -12.63 18.23
N GLU A 55 -1.11 -11.75 17.34
CA GLU A 55 -2.50 -11.71 16.85
C GLU A 55 -2.68 -12.54 15.56
N VAL A 56 -3.94 -12.80 15.21
CA VAL A 56 -4.30 -13.43 13.94
C VAL A 56 -3.65 -12.63 12.79
N PRO A 57 -3.03 -13.26 11.79
CA PRO A 57 -2.36 -12.56 10.70
C PRO A 57 -3.40 -11.93 9.77
N VAL A 58 -4.06 -10.86 10.20
CA VAL A 58 -5.05 -10.09 9.47
C VAL A 58 -4.57 -8.65 9.33
N ALA A 59 -4.50 -8.16 8.09
CA ALA A 59 -4.01 -6.85 7.77
C ALA A 59 -5.04 -6.10 6.91
N PRO A 60 -5.81 -5.16 7.48
CA PRO A 60 -6.74 -4.35 6.71
C PRO A 60 -5.97 -3.39 5.79
N VAL A 61 -6.47 -3.24 4.57
CA VAL A 61 -5.94 -2.36 3.53
C VAL A 61 -6.92 -1.23 3.29
N PHE A 62 -6.38 -0.02 3.25
CA PHE A 62 -7.10 1.23 3.04
C PHE A 62 -6.61 1.88 1.75
N MET A 63 -7.53 2.43 0.96
CA MET A 63 -7.22 3.27 -0.20
C MET A 63 -8.01 4.56 -0.07
N ASP A 64 -7.35 5.70 -0.25
CA ASP A 64 -7.95 7.04 -0.15
C ASP A 64 -8.76 7.26 1.16
N GLY A 65 -8.30 6.62 2.25
CA GLY A 65 -8.93 6.69 3.58
C GLY A 65 -10.08 5.70 3.81
N GLU A 66 -10.47 4.90 2.81
CA GLU A 66 -11.54 3.91 2.92
C GLU A 66 -10.99 2.48 2.98
N LYS A 67 -11.57 1.62 3.83
CA LYS A 67 -11.17 0.21 3.92
C LYS A 67 -11.68 -0.55 2.68
N VAL A 68 -10.76 -0.98 1.83
CA VAL A 68 -11.09 -1.69 0.59
C VAL A 68 -11.02 -3.20 0.71
N SER A 69 -10.11 -3.71 1.55
CA SER A 69 -9.88 -5.16 1.65
C SER A 69 -9.26 -5.52 3.00
N THR A 70 -9.18 -6.81 3.30
CA THR A 70 -8.51 -7.34 4.49
C THR A 70 -7.72 -8.56 4.10
N LEU A 71 -6.39 -8.42 4.10
CA LEU A 71 -5.46 -9.49 3.76
C LEU A 71 -5.26 -10.42 4.95
N ARG A 72 -5.08 -11.72 4.69
CA ARG A 72 -4.91 -12.72 5.74
C ARG A 72 -3.84 -13.74 5.37
N GLY A 73 -3.17 -14.28 6.39
CA GLY A 73 -2.19 -15.36 6.23
C GLY A 73 -0.81 -14.88 5.78
N ASP A 74 0.02 -15.80 5.29
CA ASP A 74 1.43 -15.52 4.98
C ASP A 74 1.63 -14.73 3.68
N ASN A 75 0.62 -14.68 2.81
CA ASN A 75 0.71 -14.06 1.48
C ASN A 75 0.34 -12.56 1.46
N ILE A 76 0.30 -11.90 2.62
CA ILE A 76 -0.05 -10.47 2.74
C ILE A 76 0.84 -9.60 1.83
N ILE A 77 2.13 -9.93 1.72
CA ILE A 77 3.07 -9.17 0.90
C ILE A 77 2.64 -9.17 -0.57
N ALA A 78 2.43 -10.36 -1.15
CA ALA A 78 2.13 -10.50 -2.58
C ALA A 78 0.75 -9.94 -2.93
N GLU A 79 -0.23 -10.14 -2.06
CA GLU A 79 -1.57 -9.57 -2.24
C GLU A 79 -1.53 -8.04 -2.16
N TYR A 80 -0.73 -7.49 -1.24
CA TYR A 80 -0.60 -6.04 -1.09
C TYR A 80 0.11 -5.41 -2.29
N THR A 81 1.22 -5.98 -2.75
CA THR A 81 1.93 -5.48 -3.95
C THR A 81 1.06 -5.52 -5.20
N ALA A 82 0.28 -6.59 -5.38
CA ALA A 82 -0.70 -6.68 -6.47
C ALA A 82 -1.80 -5.61 -6.37
N MET A 83 -2.25 -5.28 -5.16
CA MET A 83 -3.20 -4.18 -4.96
C MET A 83 -2.61 -2.81 -5.26
N ILE A 84 -1.34 -2.57 -4.92
CA ILE A 84 -0.64 -1.32 -5.28
C ILE A 84 -0.56 -1.19 -6.79
N GLU A 85 -0.17 -2.25 -7.52
CA GLU A 85 -0.10 -2.23 -8.99
C GLU A 85 -1.44 -1.86 -9.60
N LYS A 86 -2.52 -2.51 -9.18
CA LYS A 86 -3.87 -2.20 -9.65
C LYS A 86 -4.29 -0.77 -9.31
N TYR A 87 -3.91 -0.26 -8.14
CA TYR A 87 -4.19 1.12 -7.76
C TYR A 87 -3.46 2.10 -8.66
N VAL A 88 -2.17 1.85 -8.94
CA VAL A 88 -1.36 2.70 -9.81
C VAL A 88 -1.92 2.69 -11.24
N GLU A 89 -2.24 1.50 -11.76
CA GLU A 89 -2.87 1.33 -13.07
C GLU A 89 -4.19 2.09 -13.18
N LYS A 90 -5.05 1.99 -12.18
CA LYS A 90 -6.36 2.64 -12.20
C LYS A 90 -6.28 4.17 -12.10
N ASN A 91 -5.37 4.69 -11.28
CA ASN A 91 -5.33 6.12 -10.95
C ASN A 91 -4.36 6.95 -11.80
N TYR A 92 -3.31 6.33 -12.36
CA TYR A 92 -2.25 7.04 -13.07
C TYR A 92 -2.05 6.56 -14.52
N ALA A 93 -2.90 5.65 -15.03
CA ALA A 93 -2.90 5.31 -16.45
C ALA A 93 -3.12 6.56 -17.31
N ILE A 94 -2.25 6.72 -18.30
CA ILE A 94 -2.41 7.73 -19.36
C ILE A 94 -3.57 7.25 -20.22
N LYS A 95 -4.73 7.89 -20.10
CA LYS A 95 -5.86 7.71 -21.01
C LYS A 95 -5.62 8.41 -22.34
#